data_AF-A0A3S5DBW3-F1
#
_entry.id   AF-A0A3S5DBW3-F1
#
_cell.length_a   1.000
_cell.length_b   1.000
_cell.length_c   1.000
_cell.angle_alpha   90.00
_cell.angle_beta   90.00
_cell.angle_gamma   90.00
#
_symmetry.space_group_name_H-M   'P 1'
#
loop_
_entity.id
_entity.type
_entity.pdbx_description
1 polymer ?
#
loop_
_entity_poly.entity_id
_entity_poly.type
_entity_poly.pdbx_seq_one_letter_code
_entity_poly.pdbx_strand_id
1 'polypeptide(L)' 'MFNVVRSMPAPGSLLTQRKYDGDDVHSALQECFYEKCYLCETKKPLDINIEHFDPHMGDASKNFHGITYI' A
#
# COMPACT_ATOMS: atom_id res chain seq x y z
N MET A 1 8.02 11.64 -7.94
CA MET A 1 6.72 10.95 -8.07
C MET A 1 6.75 10.08 -9.32
N PHE A 2 6.84 8.76 -9.15
CA PHE A 2 6.84 7.79 -10.24
C PHE A 2 5.43 7.24 -10.48
N ASN A 3 5.16 6.75 -11.69
CA ASN A 3 3.87 6.16 -12.01
C ASN A 3 3.75 4.79 -11.33
N VAL A 4 2.79 4.66 -10.42
CA VAL A 4 2.53 3.40 -9.70
C VAL A 4 1.41 2.67 -10.42
N VAL A 5 1.74 1.51 -10.99
CA VAL A 5 0.74 0.61 -11.57
C VAL A 5 0.36 -0.40 -10.50
N ARG A 6 -0.92 -0.39 -10.08
CA ARG A 6 -1.41 -1.34 -9.08
C ARG A 6 -1.60 -2.71 -9.72
N SER A 7 -1.13 -3.75 -9.03
CA SER A 7 -1.41 -5.13 -9.40
C SER A 7 -2.89 -5.44 -9.19
N MET A 8 -3.48 -6.15 -10.16
CA MET A 8 -4.83 -6.68 -10.10
C MET A 8 -4.75 -8.20 -10.32
N PRO A 9 -5.44 -9.03 -9.54
CA PRO A 9 -6.40 -8.65 -8.49
C PRO A 9 -5.71 -8.09 -7.23
N ALA A 10 -6.47 -7.37 -6.41
CA ALA A 10 -5.99 -6.87 -5.13
C ALA A 10 -5.54 -8.03 -4.22
N PRO A 11 -4.59 -7.81 -3.29
CA PRO A 11 -4.17 -8.79 -2.30
C PRO A 11 -5.36 -9.34 -1.50
N GLY A 12 -5.27 -10.60 -1.08
CA GLY A 12 -6.34 -11.30 -0.35
C GLY A 12 -6.75 -10.58 0.94
N SER A 13 -5.80 -9.97 1.65
CA SER A 13 -6.06 -9.21 2.88
C SER A 13 -6.92 -7.96 2.63
N LEU A 14 -6.72 -7.28 1.49
CA LEU A 14 -7.55 -6.15 1.05
C LEU A 14 -8.90 -6.62 0.52
N LEU A 15 -8.92 -7.69 -0.27
CA LEU A 15 -10.16 -8.27 -0.83
C LEU A 15 -11.12 -8.72 0.27
N THR A 16 -10.59 -9.30 1.35
CA THR A 16 -11.38 -9.76 2.49
C THR A 16 -11.67 -8.66 3.51
N GLN A 17 -11.18 -7.43 3.27
CA GLN A 17 -11.32 -6.30 4.19
C GLN A 17 -10.91 -6.64 5.63
N ARG A 18 -9.92 -7.52 5.78
CA ARG A 18 -9.52 -8.05 7.08
C ARG A 18 -8.33 -7.29 7.66
N LYS A 19 -7.36 -6.96 6.80
CA LYS A 19 -6.14 -6.25 7.14
C LYS A 19 -5.66 -5.41 5.96
N TYR A 20 -5.27 -4.18 6.23
CA TYR A 20 -4.63 -3.31 5.22
C TYR A 20 -3.10 -3.46 5.20
N ASP A 21 -2.53 -4.10 6.23
CA ASP A 21 -1.11 -4.26 6.51
C ASP A 21 -0.64 -5.75 6.43
N GLY A 22 -1.35 -6.58 5.67
CA GLY A 22 -0.97 -7.99 5.51
C GLY A 22 0.35 -8.16 4.72
N ASP A 23 1.05 -9.28 4.92
CA ASP A 23 2.29 -9.60 4.19
C ASP A 23 2.10 -9.60 2.65
N ASP A 24 0.91 -10.02 2.20
CA ASP A 24 0.51 -9.99 0.80
C ASP A 24 0.37 -8.55 0.27
N VAL A 25 -0.07 -7.63 1.13
CA VAL A 25 -0.15 -6.20 0.83
C VAL A 25 1.23 -5.57 0.77
N HIS A 26 2.10 -5.86 1.74
CA HIS A 26 3.49 -5.41 1.72
C HIS A 26 4.21 -5.86 0.44
N SER A 27 4.07 -7.13 0.07
CA SER A 27 4.69 -7.69 -1.13
C SER A 27 4.17 -7.01 -2.40
N ALA A 28 2.85 -6.84 -2.52
CA ALA A 28 2.26 -6.15 -3.67
C ALA A 28 2.69 -4.68 -3.76
N LEU A 29 2.77 -3.97 -2.63
CA LEU A 29 3.26 -2.59 -2.60
C LEU A 29 4.74 -2.50 -2.97
N GLN A 30 5.58 -3.42 -2.51
CA GLN A 30 6.99 -3.46 -2.92
C GLN A 30 7.13 -3.64 -4.44
N GLU A 31 6.33 -4.50 -5.06
CA GLU A 31 6.31 -4.65 -6.51
C GLU A 31 5.81 -3.39 -7.22
N CYS A 32 4.70 -2.81 -6.74
CA CYS A 32 4.10 -1.60 -7.33
C CYS A 32 5.03 -0.37 -7.24
N PHE A 33 5.79 -0.25 -6.15
CA PHE A 33 6.67 0.88 -5.86
C PHE A 33 8.15 0.58 -6.11
N TYR A 34 8.47 -0.55 -6.74
CA TYR A 34 9.84 -0.97 -7.08
C TYR A 34 10.79 -1.01 -5.87
N GLU A 35 10.29 -1.47 -4.72
CA GLU A 35 10.97 -1.47 -3.42
C GLU A 35 11.44 -0.07 -2.98
N LYS A 36 10.74 0.99 -3.40
CA LYS A 36 11.06 2.37 -3.01
C LYS A 36 9.97 2.96 -2.13
N CYS A 37 10.38 3.76 -1.16
CA CYS A 37 9.49 4.66 -0.42
C CYS A 37 8.86 5.68 -1.39
N TYR A 38 7.55 5.94 -1.32
CA TYR A 38 6.95 6.98 -2.19
C TYR A 38 7.28 8.41 -1.74
N LEU A 39 7.59 8.60 -0.46
CA LEU A 39 7.81 9.91 0.15
C LEU A 39 9.24 10.41 -0.13
N CYS A 40 10.24 9.57 0.13
CA CYS A 40 11.65 9.93 -0.01
C CYS A 40 12.34 9.27 -1.21
N GLU A 41 11.65 8.39 -1.94
CA GLU A 41 12.18 7.64 -3.09
C GLU A 41 13.42 6.78 -2.77
N THR A 42 13.69 6.56 -1.48
CA THR A 42 14.78 5.70 -1.01
C THR A 42 14.48 4.26 -1.35
N LYS A 43 15.46 3.59 -1.96
CA LYS A 43 15.39 2.19 -2.31
C LYS A 43 15.68 1.32 -1.08
N LYS A 44 14.84 0.31 -0.84
CA LYS A 44 14.92 -0.62 0.29
C LYS A 44 14.95 0.10 1.65
N PRO A 45 13.87 0.82 2.01
CA PRO A 45 13.74 1.36 3.36
C PRO A 45 13.79 0.21 4.38
N LEU A 46 14.50 0.43 5.50
CA LEU A 46 14.65 -0.57 6.56
C LEU A 46 13.35 -0.83 7.31
N ASP A 47 12.55 0.21 7.45
CA ASP A 47 11.26 0.20 8.09
C ASP A 47 10.24 0.70 7.08
N ILE A 48 9.11 0.03 7.03
CA ILE A 48 8.12 0.15 5.98
C ILE A 48 6.81 0.38 6.68
N ASN A 49 6.20 1.54 6.47
CA ASN A 49 4.89 1.81 7.04
C ASN A 49 3.85 1.92 5.92
N ILE A 50 2.76 1.16 6.05
CA ILE A 50 1.64 1.24 5.11
C ILE A 50 0.70 2.34 5.58
N GLU A 51 0.50 3.33 4.71
CA GLU A 51 -0.22 4.57 5.01
C GLU A 51 -1.24 4.85 3.94
N HIS A 52 -2.38 5.41 4.33
CA HIS A 52 -3.47 5.66 3.40
C HIS A 52 -3.28 6.98 2.67
N PHE A 53 -3.32 6.94 1.34
CA PHE A 53 -3.21 8.14 0.51
C PHE A 53 -4.40 9.08 0.70
N ASP A 54 -5.60 8.51 0.80
CA ASP A 54 -6.84 9.24 1.07
C ASP A 54 -7.28 8.90 2.50
N PRO A 55 -7.34 9.89 3.41
CA PRO A 55 -7.81 9.63 4.77
C PRO A 55 -9.24 9.10 4.76
N HIS A 56 -9.49 8.12 5.63
CA HIS A 56 -10.78 7.42 5.71
C HIS A 56 -11.95 8.34 6.01
N MET A 57 -11.73 9.46 6.69
CA MET A 57 -12.77 10.41 7.13
C MET A 57 -14.00 9.73 7.77
N GLY A 58 -13.80 8.58 8.42
CA GLY A 58 -14.87 7.77 9.04
C GLY A 58 -15.54 6.73 8.12
N ASP A 59 -15.13 6.64 6.86
CA ASP A 59 -15.61 5.65 5.89
C ASP A 59 -14.76 4.38 5.94
N ALA A 60 -15.33 3.31 6.50
CA ALA A 60 -14.65 2.03 6.64
C ALA A 60 -14.31 1.36 5.29
N SER A 61 -15.00 1.73 4.21
CA SER A 61 -14.72 1.18 2.88
C SER A 61 -13.39 1.71 2.31
N LYS A 62 -12.97 2.92 2.72
CA LYS A 62 -11.69 3.51 2.30
C LYS A 62 -10.47 2.88 2.96
N ASN A 63 -10.65 2.15 4.08
CA ASN A 63 -9.56 1.46 4.78
C ASN A 63 -8.76 0.50 3.88
N PHE A 64 -9.39 -0.02 2.83
CA PHE A 64 -8.81 -1.02 1.93
C PHE A 64 -8.51 -0.47 0.53
N HIS A 65 -8.79 0.82 0.30
CA HIS A 65 -8.55 1.51 -0.97
C HIS A 65 -7.49 2.59 -0.80
N GLY A 66 -6.66 2.80 -1.83
CA GLY A 66 -5.71 3.92 -1.83
C GLY A 66 -4.55 3.81 -0.82
N ILE A 67 -4.14 2.62 -0.41
CA ILE A 67 -2.97 2.43 0.47
C ILE A 67 -1.63 2.72 -0.22
N THR A 68 -0.64 3.22 0.49
CA THR A 68 0.68 3.63 -0.01
C THR A 68 1.76 3.27 1.00
N TYR A 69 3.02 3.53 0.65
CA TYR A 69 4.20 2.96 1.30
C TYR A 69 5.22 4.03 1.75
N ILE A 70 5.28 4.33 3.05
CA ILE A 70 6.27 5.25 3.64
C ILE A 70 7.55 4.48 3.97
#